data_AF-A0A6J2JLI8-F1
#
_entry.id   AF-A0A6J2JLI8-F1
#
_cell.length_a   1.000
_cell.length_b   1.000
_cell.length_c   1.000
_cell.angle_alpha   90.00
_cell.angle_beta   90.00
_cell.angle_gamma   90.00
#
_symmetry.space_group_name_H-M   'P 1'
#
loop_
_entity.id
_entity.type
_entity.pdbx_description
1 polymer ?
#
loop_
_entity_poly.entity_id
_entity_poly.type
_entity_poly.pdbx_seq_one_letter_code
_entity_poly.pdbx_strand_id
1 'polypeptide(L)'
;MPEMIKSPADLKTAPFDPRFPNQNQTRHCYQSYVDFHRCQKVRGEKYEPCYYFKRVYRSLCPNEWVDKWDNQRAEGTFAGRI
;
A
#
# COMPACT_ATOMS: atom_id res chain seq x y z
N MET A 1 -14.97 17.28 2.17
CA MET A 1 -14.36 16.30 3.10
C MET A 1 -14.91 14.93 2.74
N PRO A 2 -14.09 13.87 2.59
CA PRO A 2 -14.64 12.55 2.35
C PRO A 2 -15.54 12.16 3.54
N GLU A 3 -16.72 11.63 3.25
CA GLU A 3 -17.85 11.42 4.17
C GLU A 3 -17.57 10.49 5.38
N MET A 4 -16.33 9.99 5.53
CA MET A 4 -15.91 9.02 6.53
C MET A 4 -15.27 9.62 7.80
N ILE A 5 -14.94 10.90 7.83
CA ILE A 5 -14.35 11.54 9.01
C ILE A 5 -15.46 12.24 9.79
N LYS A 6 -16.07 11.54 10.74
CA LYS A 6 -17.14 12.06 11.60
C LYS A 6 -16.60 12.71 12.87
N SER A 7 -15.44 12.24 13.34
CA SER A 7 -14.73 12.76 14.52
C SER A 7 -13.21 12.70 14.33
N PRO A 8 -12.42 13.48 15.09
CA PRO A 8 -10.95 13.39 15.05
C PRO A 8 -10.41 12.01 15.48
N ALA A 9 -11.19 11.21 16.22
CA ALA A 9 -10.83 9.84 16.59
C ALA A 9 -10.91 8.86 15.40
N ASP A 10 -11.62 9.22 14.33
CA ASP A 10 -11.75 8.41 13.11
C ASP A 10 -10.56 8.60 12.14
N LEU A 11 -9.66 9.55 12.43
CA LEU A 11 -8.43 9.75 11.67
C LEU A 11 -7.49 8.57 11.87
N LYS A 12 -7.45 7.68 10.89
CA LYS A 12 -6.60 6.50 10.88
C LYS A 12 -5.55 6.61 9.77
N THR A 13 -4.34 6.18 10.07
CA THR A 13 -3.21 6.09 9.13
C THR A 13 -2.55 4.71 9.23
N ALA A 14 -1.44 4.50 8.52
CA ALA A 14 -0.64 3.28 8.64
C ALA A 14 -0.16 3.08 10.09
N PRO A 15 -0.37 1.90 10.70
CA PRO A 15 0.14 1.61 12.03
C PRO A 15 1.66 1.39 12.01
N PHE A 16 2.28 1.38 13.19
CA PHE A 16 3.68 0.96 13.35
C PHE A 16 3.84 -0.51 12.98
N ASP A 17 4.79 -0.82 12.10
CA ASP A 17 5.15 -2.20 11.72
C ASP A 17 6.51 -2.56 12.34
N PRO A 18 6.57 -3.51 13.29
CA PRO A 18 7.81 -3.94 13.93
C PRO A 18 8.87 -4.52 12.97
N ARG A 19 8.48 -4.91 11.74
CA ARG A 19 9.43 -5.37 10.70
C ARG A 19 10.27 -4.22 10.15
N PHE A 20 9.80 -2.98 10.29
CA PHE A 20 10.45 -1.77 9.79
C PHE A 20 10.63 -0.72 10.91
N PRO A 21 11.43 -1.02 11.97
CA PRO A 21 11.54 -0.17 13.15
C PRO A 21 12.42 1.08 12.95
N ASN A 22 13.23 1.11 11.90
CA ASN A 22 14.16 2.19 11.62
C ASN A 22 13.47 3.39 10.95
N GLN A 23 14.13 4.55 10.99
CA GLN A 23 13.62 5.78 10.35
C GLN A 23 13.41 5.64 8.83
N ASN A 24 14.19 4.80 8.15
CA ASN A 24 14.03 4.57 6.71
C ASN A 24 12.82 3.65 6.42
N GLN A 25 11.72 4.24 5.94
CA GLN A 25 10.45 3.55 5.64
C GLN A 25 10.29 3.16 4.16
N THR A 26 11.32 3.34 3.31
CA THR A 26 11.27 2.99 1.88
C THR A 26 10.88 1.53 1.66
N ARG A 27 11.44 0.60 2.47
CA ARG A 27 11.11 -0.83 2.38
C ARG A 27 9.67 -1.13 2.83
N HIS A 28 9.16 -0.41 3.82
CA HIS A 28 7.78 -0.57 4.29
C HIS A 28 6.77 -0.17 3.22
N CYS A 29 7.01 0.99 2.57
CA CYS A 29 6.23 1.45 1.42
C CYS A 29 6.25 0.40 0.29
N TYR A 30 7.44 0.01 -0.18
CA TYR A 30 7.58 -0.93 -1.29
C TYR A 30 6.96 -2.30 -1.00
N GLN A 31 7.21 -2.86 0.19
CA GLN A 31 6.67 -4.16 0.57
C GLN A 31 5.14 -4.13 0.62
N SER A 32 4.55 -3.06 1.15
CA SER A 32 3.09 -2.92 1.23
C SER A 32 2.44 -2.82 -0.16
N TYR A 33 3.10 -2.16 -1.11
CA TYR A 33 2.64 -2.10 -2.51
C TYR A 33 2.66 -3.50 -3.16
N VAL A 34 3.77 -4.24 -3.01
CA VAL A 34 3.89 -5.61 -3.53
C VAL A 34 2.89 -6.56 -2.87
N ASP A 35 2.72 -6.48 -1.55
CA ASP A 35 1.81 -7.33 -0.78
C ASP A 35 0.35 -7.11 -1.20
N PHE A 36 -0.06 -5.87 -1.49
CA PHE A 36 -1.40 -5.59 -2.00
C PHE A 36 -1.68 -6.35 -3.30
N HIS A 37 -0.78 -6.24 -4.28
CA HIS A 37 -1.00 -6.86 -5.59
C HIS A 37 -0.83 -8.38 -5.55
N ARG A 38 0.09 -8.90 -4.73
CA ARG A 38 0.20 -10.34 -4.49
C ARG A 38 -1.07 -10.89 -3.82
N CYS A 39 -1.61 -10.16 -2.85
CA CYS A 39 -2.86 -10.52 -2.18
C CYS A 39 -4.02 -10.59 -3.17
N GLN A 40 -4.17 -9.60 -4.06
CA GLN A 40 -5.19 -9.63 -5.10
C GLN A 40 -5.02 -10.81 -6.07
N LYS A 41 -3.78 -11.14 -6.45
CA LYS A 41 -3.49 -12.26 -7.35
C LYS A 41 -3.83 -13.62 -6.74
N VAL A 42 -3.56 -13.82 -5.44
CA VAL A 42 -3.77 -15.12 -4.76
C VAL A 42 -5.19 -15.28 -4.22
N ARG A 43 -5.79 -14.21 -3.68
CA ARG A 43 -7.08 -14.25 -2.97
C ARG A 43 -8.25 -13.69 -3.80
N GLY A 44 -7.96 -12.99 -4.90
CA GLY A 44 -8.95 -12.31 -5.74
C GLY A 44 -9.13 -10.82 -5.39
N GLU A 45 -9.71 -10.07 -6.32
CA GLU A 45 -9.81 -8.61 -6.26
C GLU A 45 -10.73 -8.07 -5.15
N LYS A 46 -11.69 -8.90 -4.70
CA LYS A 46 -12.72 -8.53 -3.71
C LYS A 46 -12.38 -8.98 -2.28
N TYR A 47 -11.16 -9.45 -2.04
CA TYR A 47 -10.75 -9.87 -0.71
C TYR A 47 -10.47 -8.64 0.16
N GLU A 48 -11.45 -8.29 1.01
CA GLU A 48 -11.42 -7.14 1.92
C GLU A 48 -10.08 -6.96 2.69
N PRO A 49 -9.45 -8.03 3.24
CA PRO A 49 -8.18 -7.86 3.94
C PRO A 49 -7.04 -7.34 3.08
N CYS A 50 -7.08 -7.49 1.74
CA CYS A 50 -6.06 -6.88 0.87
C CYS A 50 -6.10 -5.34 0.96
N TYR A 51 -7.25 -4.73 1.24
CA TYR A 51 -7.37 -3.28 1.35
C TYR A 51 -6.57 -2.69 2.51
N TYR A 52 -6.18 -3.51 3.50
CA TYR A 52 -5.22 -3.11 4.51
C TYR A 52 -3.91 -2.62 3.87
N PHE A 53 -3.30 -3.43 3.00
CA PHE A 53 -2.07 -3.07 2.31
C PHE A 53 -2.25 -1.85 1.41
N LYS A 54 -3.43 -1.75 0.77
CA LYS A 54 -3.79 -0.58 -0.05
C LYS A 54 -3.78 0.73 0.74
N ARG A 55 -4.34 0.71 1.95
CA ARG A 55 -4.32 1.86 2.86
C ARG A 55 -2.89 2.19 3.27
N VAL A 56 -2.10 1.17 3.63
CA VAL A 56 -0.73 1.38 4.12
C VAL A 56 0.19 2.00 3.06
N TYR A 57 0.26 1.44 1.84
CA TYR A 57 1.15 2.01 0.83
C TYR A 57 0.69 3.40 0.37
N ARG A 58 -0.62 3.68 0.32
CA ARG A 58 -1.12 5.03 0.01
C ARG A 58 -0.81 6.07 1.10
N SER A 59 -0.67 5.64 2.34
CA SER A 59 -0.29 6.54 3.45
C SER A 59 1.22 6.79 3.54
N LEU A 60 2.05 5.86 3.08
CA LEU A 60 3.51 5.91 3.26
C LEU A 60 4.28 6.29 1.99
N CYS A 61 3.81 5.86 0.82
CA CYS A 61 4.54 6.03 -0.42
C CYS A 61 4.30 7.42 -1.03
N PRO A 62 5.34 8.04 -1.62
CA PRO A 62 5.14 9.17 -2.53
C PRO A 62 4.26 8.75 -3.71
N ASN A 63 3.32 9.61 -4.12
CA ASN A 63 2.42 9.31 -5.25
C ASN A 63 3.21 9.03 -6.55
N GLU A 64 4.27 9.79 -6.79
CA GLU A 64 5.15 9.59 -7.97
C GLU A 64 5.71 8.16 -8.06
N TRP A 65 6.06 7.55 -6.92
CA TRP A 65 6.57 6.19 -6.90
C TRP A 65 5.48 5.17 -7.24
N VAL A 66 4.28 5.37 -6.69
CA VAL A 66 3.12 4.53 -6.96
C VAL A 66 2.76 4.59 -8.44
N ASP A 67 2.64 5.79 -9.01
CA ASP A 67 2.31 6.00 -10.42
C ASP A 67 3.37 5.34 -11.33
N LYS A 68 4.64 5.49 -11.00
CA LYS A 68 5.74 4.85 -11.73
C LYS A 68 5.63 3.31 -11.67
N TRP A 69 5.38 2.73 -10.51
CA TRP A 69 5.23 1.28 -10.36
C TRP A 69 3.97 0.75 -11.05
N ASP A 70 2.88 1.51 -11.02
CA ASP A 70 1.64 1.17 -11.72
C ASP A 70 1.87 1.14 -13.24
N ASN A 71 2.57 2.14 -13.80
CA ASN A 71 2.96 2.15 -15.21
C ASN A 71 3.86 0.96 -15.57
N GLN A 72 4.89 0.69 -14.78
CA GLN A 72 5.78 -0.46 -14.98
C GLN A 72 5.03 -1.80 -14.95
N ARG A 73 3.99 -1.91 -14.12
CA ARG A 73 3.17 -3.12 -14.07
C ARG A 73 2.23 -3.25 -15.26
N ALA A 74 1.65 -2.14 -15.73
CA ALA A 74 0.83 -2.12 -16.94
C ALA A 74 1.66 -2.51 -18.18
N GLU A 75 2.93 -2.08 -18.24
CA GLU A 75 3.89 -2.42 -19.30
C GLU A 75 4.54 -3.81 -19.13
N GLY A 76 4.36 -4.48 -18.00
CA GLY A 76 5.01 -5.76 -17.70
C GLY A 76 6.52 -5.66 -17.40
N THR A 77 7.04 -4.46 -17.14
CA THR A 77 8.46 -4.17 -16.87
C THR A 77 8.78 -4.04 -15.37
N PHE A 78 7.79 -4.25 -14.49
CA PHE A 78 7.98 -4.16 -13.04
C PHE A 78 8.94 -5.23 -12.51
N ALA A 79 10.01 -4.80 -11.85
CA ALA A 79 11.06 -5.70 -11.34
C ALA A 79 10.64 -6.56 -10.13
N GLY A 80 9.59 -6.17 -9.42
CA GLY A 80 9.13 -6.88 -8.22
C GLY A 80 8.30 -8.13 -8.55
N ARG A 81 8.39 -9.14 -7.69
CA ARG A 81 7.65 -10.40 -7.83
C ARG A 81 6.24 -10.29 -7.24
N ILE A 82 5.23 -10.18 -8.10
CA ILE A 82 3.80 -10.10 -7.77
C ILE A 82 3.08 -11.41 -8.06
#